data_AF-A0A2A2H995-F1
#
_entry.id   AF-A0A2A2H995-F1
#
_cell.length_a   1.000
_cell.length_b   1.000
_cell.length_c   1.000
_cell.angle_alpha   90.00
_cell.angle_beta   90.00
_cell.angle_gamma   90.00
#
_symmetry.space_group_name_H-M   'P 1'
#
loop_
_entity.id
_entity.type
_entity.pdbx_description
1 polymer ?
#
loop_
_entity_poly.entity_id
_entity_poly.type
_entity_poly.pdbx_seq_one_letter_code
_entity_poly.pdbx_strand_id
1 'polypeptide(L)'
;MRTKMAVLLMVFLCLSLVTSSFAAASNYNRKSVEKNIKVVSNPSTGYHWVAVYNKKHVKLLSDAFKSNNPRLMGSPGIETFKFKGDKGQRIVLKYVRSGDNKPVKQRTYVL
;
A
#
# COMPACT_ATOMS: atom_id res chain seq x y z
N MET A 1 56.27 6.80 30.44
CA MET A 1 55.71 6.79 29.06
C MET A 1 54.99 5.49 28.66
N ARG A 2 55.19 4.36 29.37
CA ARG A 2 54.67 3.04 28.96
C ARG A 2 53.15 2.83 29.16
N THR A 3 52.53 3.48 30.14
CA THR A 3 51.08 3.34 30.42
C THR A 3 50.19 4.14 29.47
N LYS A 4 50.66 5.29 28.98
CA LYS A 4 49.91 6.13 28.02
C LYS A 4 49.77 5.47 26.64
N MET A 5 50.76 4.66 26.24
CA MET A 5 50.72 3.91 24.97
C MET A 5 49.78 2.71 25.02
N ALA A 6 49.65 2.05 26.18
CA ALA A 6 48.71 0.94 26.35
C ALA A 6 47.24 1.38 26.28
N VAL A 7 46.91 2.55 26.86
CA VAL A 7 45.56 3.12 26.79
C VAL A 7 45.22 3.54 25.36
N LEU A 8 46.18 4.10 24.62
CA LEU A 8 45.98 4.51 23.23
C LEU A 8 45.72 3.30 22.30
N LEU A 9 46.41 2.18 22.53
CA LEU A 9 46.20 0.93 21.78
C LEU A 9 44.85 0.26 22.08
N MET A 10 44.37 0.33 23.32
CA MET A 10 43.09 -0.24 23.74
C MET A 10 41.89 0.52 23.14
N VAL A 11 41.99 1.85 23.02
CA VAL A 11 40.95 2.68 22.38
C VAL A 11 40.84 2.38 20.89
N PHE A 12 41.97 2.19 20.19
CA PHE A 12 41.97 1.85 18.76
C PHE A 12 41.32 0.50 18.46
N LEU A 13 41.50 -0.50 19.34
CA LEU A 13 40.92 -1.85 19.16
C LEU A 13 39.39 -1.86 19.32
N CYS A 14 38.82 -0.94 20.09
CA CYS A 14 37.38 -0.84 20.28
C CYS A 14 36.65 -0.16 19.11
N LEU A 15 37.32 0.73 18.36
CA LEU A 15 36.71 1.39 17.20
C LEU A 15 36.54 0.47 15.98
N SER A 16 37.37 -0.57 15.83
CA SER A 16 37.27 -1.51 14.70
C SER A 16 36.10 -2.49 14.80
N LEU A 17 35.45 -2.61 15.96
CA LEU A 17 34.36 -3.57 16.19
C LEU A 17 32.96 -3.02 15.86
N VAL A 18 32.84 -1.74 15.51
CA VAL A 18 31.55 -1.07 15.23
C VAL A 18 31.12 -1.15 13.75
N THR A 19 31.97 -1.70 12.87
CA THR A 19 31.68 -1.77 11.43
C THR A 19 31.27 -3.18 10.96
N SER A 20 30.32 -3.80 11.65
CA SER A 20 29.51 -4.88 11.05
C SER A 20 28.13 -4.33 10.68
N SER A 21 28.10 -3.38 9.75
CA SER A 21 26.84 -2.89 9.18
C SER A 21 26.15 -4.03 8.45
N PHE A 22 25.04 -4.47 9.04
CA PHE A 22 24.09 -5.45 8.53
C PHE A 22 23.43 -4.91 7.24
N ALA A 23 23.89 -5.37 6.09
CA ALA A 23 23.13 -5.27 4.85
C ALA A 23 22.71 -6.69 4.44
N ALA A 24 21.76 -7.26 5.19
CA ALA A 24 21.04 -8.43 4.71
C ALA A 24 20.17 -7.98 3.53
N ALA A 25 20.68 -8.13 2.30
CA ALA A 25 19.89 -8.05 1.09
C ALA A 25 18.92 -9.24 1.11
N SER A 26 17.77 -9.02 1.73
CA SER A 26 16.71 -10.00 1.81
C SER A 26 16.18 -10.25 0.40
N ASN A 27 16.65 -11.31 -0.25
CA ASN A 27 15.96 -11.97 -1.35
C ASN A 27 14.73 -12.70 -0.77
N TYR A 28 13.85 -11.95 -0.10
CA TYR A 28 12.53 -12.43 0.22
C TYR A 28 11.78 -12.50 -1.10
N ASN A 29 11.47 -13.72 -1.55
CA ASN A 29 10.53 -13.94 -2.62
C ASN A 29 9.19 -13.31 -2.18
N ARG A 30 8.98 -12.03 -2.50
CA ARG A 30 7.76 -11.31 -2.14
C ARG A 30 6.63 -11.99 -2.88
N LYS A 31 6.01 -12.95 -2.22
CA LYS A 31 4.85 -13.65 -2.74
C LYS A 31 3.76 -12.60 -2.92
N SER A 32 3.53 -12.21 -4.17
CA SER A 32 2.49 -11.25 -4.51
C SER A 32 1.13 -11.85 -4.14
N VAL A 33 0.32 -11.11 -3.42
CA VAL A 33 -1.04 -11.50 -3.00
C VAL A 33 -2.05 -10.81 -3.91
N GLU A 34 -3.15 -11.49 -4.20
CA GLU A 34 -4.30 -10.90 -4.88
C GLU A 34 -5.44 -10.64 -3.88
N LYS A 35 -6.12 -9.50 -4.02
CA LYS A 35 -7.23 -9.12 -3.15
C LYS A 35 -8.36 -8.47 -3.92
N ASN A 36 -9.56 -9.00 -3.74
CA ASN A 36 -10.80 -8.44 -4.26
C ASN A 36 -11.47 -7.58 -3.19
N ILE A 37 -11.66 -6.30 -3.47
CA ILE A 37 -12.35 -5.35 -2.59
C ILE A 37 -13.68 -4.99 -3.25
N LYS A 38 -14.78 -5.25 -2.53
CA LYS A 38 -16.15 -4.94 -2.98
C LYS A 38 -16.69 -3.77 -2.17
N VAL A 39 -17.20 -2.75 -2.86
CA VAL A 39 -17.82 -1.58 -2.24
C VAL A 39 -19.15 -1.26 -2.94
N VAL A 40 -20.10 -0.73 -2.18
CA VAL A 40 -21.35 -0.23 -2.75
C VAL A 40 -21.05 1.05 -3.52
N SER A 41 -21.58 1.18 -4.73
CA SER A 41 -21.37 2.33 -5.62
C SER A 41 -22.67 2.65 -6.37
N ASN A 42 -22.87 3.91 -6.74
CA ASN A 42 -23.95 4.32 -7.63
C ASN A 42 -23.44 5.38 -8.62
N PRO A 43 -22.87 4.96 -9.77
CA PRO A 43 -22.32 5.87 -10.77
C PRO A 43 -23.30 6.92 -11.29
N SER A 44 -24.62 6.64 -11.26
CA SER A 44 -25.65 7.58 -11.74
C SER A 44 -25.76 8.86 -10.91
N THR A 45 -25.23 8.85 -9.69
CA THR A 45 -25.19 10.03 -8.81
C THR A 45 -24.04 10.98 -9.16
N GLY A 46 -23.17 10.61 -10.10
CA GLY A 46 -21.94 11.34 -10.43
C GLY A 46 -20.80 11.10 -9.43
N TYR A 47 -20.99 10.21 -8.46
CA TYR A 47 -19.96 9.78 -7.51
C TYR A 47 -19.31 8.47 -7.94
N HIS A 48 -18.03 8.30 -7.60
CA HIS A 48 -17.25 7.09 -7.88
C HIS A 48 -16.18 6.87 -6.81
N TRP A 49 -15.68 5.63 -6.73
CA TRP A 49 -14.56 5.29 -5.85
C TRP A 49 -13.23 5.48 -6.58
N VAL A 50 -12.29 6.17 -5.94
CA VAL A 50 -10.93 6.35 -6.42
C VAL A 50 -9.99 5.58 -5.52
N ALA A 51 -9.19 4.68 -6.13
CA ALA A 51 -8.19 3.90 -5.42
C ALA A 51 -6.84 4.65 -5.35
N VAL A 52 -6.34 4.84 -4.13
CA VAL A 52 -5.04 5.44 -3.83
C VAL A 52 -4.14 4.39 -3.17
N TYR A 53 -3.03 4.07 -3.82
CA TYR A 53 -2.08 3.04 -3.40
C TYR A 53 -0.69 3.31 -3.98
N ASN A 54 0.34 2.67 -3.43
CA ASN A 54 1.70 2.78 -3.95
C ASN A 54 1.86 1.90 -5.20
N LYS A 55 1.88 2.54 -6.39
CA LYS A 55 2.00 1.87 -7.69
C LYS A 55 3.30 1.07 -7.89
N LYS A 56 4.33 1.31 -7.06
CA LYS A 56 5.57 0.51 -7.09
C LYS A 56 5.37 -0.90 -6.53
N HIS A 57 4.44 -1.07 -5.59
CA HIS A 57 4.22 -2.34 -4.86
C HIS A 57 2.85 -2.96 -5.12
N VAL A 58 1.91 -2.20 -5.66
CA VAL A 58 0.52 -2.61 -5.89
C VAL A 58 0.09 -2.24 -7.29
N LYS A 59 -0.57 -3.19 -7.96
CA LYS A 59 -1.21 -3.00 -9.27
C LYS A 59 -2.70 -3.23 -9.12
N LEU A 60 -3.51 -2.33 -9.67
CA LEU A 60 -4.92 -2.57 -9.92
C LEU A 60 -5.04 -3.42 -11.19
N LEU A 61 -5.58 -4.62 -11.07
CA LEU A 61 -5.78 -5.56 -12.17
C LEU A 61 -7.12 -5.33 -12.87
N SER A 62 -8.16 -5.00 -12.11
CA SER A 62 -9.48 -4.70 -12.67
C SER A 62 -10.27 -3.78 -11.74
N ASP A 63 -11.14 -3.01 -12.35
CA ASP A 63 -12.18 -2.20 -11.70
C ASP A 63 -13.47 -2.38 -12.50
N ALA A 64 -14.51 -2.89 -11.86
CA ALA A 64 -15.75 -3.23 -12.52
C ALA A 64 -16.96 -2.96 -11.63
N PHE A 65 -17.94 -2.24 -12.18
CA PHE A 65 -19.24 -2.00 -11.56
C PHE A 65 -20.28 -3.00 -12.08
N LYS A 66 -21.06 -3.57 -11.15
CA LYS A 66 -22.25 -4.37 -11.45
C LYS A 66 -23.46 -3.81 -10.73
N SER A 67 -24.46 -3.36 -11.49
CA SER A 67 -25.75 -2.89 -10.95
C SER A 67 -26.51 -4.03 -10.27
N ASN A 68 -27.20 -3.72 -9.16
CA ASN A 68 -28.06 -4.67 -8.46
C ASN A 68 -29.33 -4.99 -9.26
N ASN A 69 -29.84 -4.01 -10.02
CA ASN A 69 -30.96 -4.19 -10.94
C ASN A 69 -30.64 -3.54 -12.31
N PRO A 70 -30.07 -4.31 -13.26
CA PRO A 70 -29.62 -3.76 -14.55
C PRO A 70 -30.78 -3.27 -15.44
N ARG A 71 -32.03 -3.65 -15.13
CA ARG A 71 -33.23 -3.15 -15.85
C ARG A 71 -33.71 -1.80 -15.34
N LEU A 72 -33.22 -1.34 -14.19
CA LEU A 72 -33.61 -0.07 -13.59
C LEU A 72 -32.47 0.95 -13.74
N MET A 73 -32.72 1.99 -14.54
CA MET A 73 -31.77 3.08 -14.72
C MET A 73 -31.47 3.74 -13.37
N GLY A 74 -30.17 3.97 -13.11
CA GLY A 74 -29.70 4.56 -11.85
C GLY A 74 -29.68 3.62 -10.65
N SER A 75 -29.95 2.32 -10.85
CA SER A 75 -29.88 1.35 -9.76
C SER A 75 -28.46 1.25 -9.18
N PRO A 76 -28.30 1.34 -7.85
CA PRO A 76 -27.01 1.16 -7.21
C PRO A 76 -26.50 -0.26 -7.41
N GLY A 77 -25.22 -0.46 -7.15
CA GLY A 77 -24.57 -1.74 -7.37
C GLY A 77 -23.33 -1.94 -6.52
N ILE A 78 -22.54 -2.92 -6.94
CA ILE A 78 -21.26 -3.24 -6.33
C ILE A 78 -20.14 -2.96 -7.34
N GLU A 79 -19.17 -2.17 -6.88
CA GLU A 79 -17.91 -1.93 -7.58
C GLU A 79 -16.85 -2.85 -6.98
N THR A 80 -16.17 -3.60 -7.84
CA THR A 80 -15.19 -4.62 -7.47
C THR A 80 -13.83 -4.23 -8.00
N PHE A 81 -12.92 -3.96 -7.08
CA PHE A 81 -11.51 -3.69 -7.37
C PHE A 81 -10.69 -4.96 -7.12
N LYS A 82 -9.96 -5.42 -8.13
CA LYS A 82 -8.99 -6.52 -7.99
C LYS A 82 -7.58 -5.96 -7.94
N PHE A 83 -6.89 -6.16 -6.83
CA PHE A 83 -5.51 -5.73 -6.64
C PHE A 83 -4.56 -6.92 -6.63
N LYS A 84 -3.32 -6.70 -7.05
CA LYS A 84 -2.18 -7.61 -6.87
C LYS A 84 -0.97 -6.82 -6.39
N GLY A 85 -0.29 -7.32 -5.37
CA GLY A 85 0.88 -6.62 -4.85
C GLY A 85 1.56 -7.30 -3.67
N ASP A 86 2.51 -6.60 -3.08
CA ASP A 86 3.21 -7.05 -1.89
C ASP A 86 2.23 -7.11 -0.69
N LYS A 87 2.30 -8.18 0.11
CA LYS A 87 1.51 -8.32 1.34
C LYS A 87 1.81 -7.15 2.29
N GLY A 88 0.79 -6.61 2.95
CA GLY A 88 0.92 -5.50 3.89
C GLY A 88 0.83 -4.11 3.26
N GLN A 89 0.71 -4.00 1.93
CA GLN A 89 0.55 -2.71 1.26
C GLN A 89 -0.83 -2.11 1.50
N ARG A 90 -0.86 -0.80 1.74
CA ARG A 90 -2.08 -0.05 2.05
C ARG A 90 -2.78 0.41 0.77
N ILE A 91 -4.09 0.16 0.71
CA ILE A 91 -5.00 0.64 -0.33
C ILE A 91 -6.06 1.52 0.33
N VAL A 92 -6.28 2.71 -0.22
CA VAL A 92 -7.30 3.63 0.25
C VAL A 92 -8.31 3.87 -0.87
N LEU A 93 -9.57 3.53 -0.65
CA LEU A 93 -10.67 3.89 -1.54
C LEU A 93 -11.32 5.17 -1.04
N LYS A 94 -11.42 6.18 -1.91
CA LYS A 94 -12.05 7.47 -1.63
C LYS A 94 -13.29 7.63 -2.49
N TYR A 95 -14.44 7.88 -1.88
CA TYR A 95 -15.68 8.17 -2.60
C TYR A 95 -15.77 9.67 -2.87
N VAL A 96 -15.67 10.05 -4.14
CA VAL A 96 -15.61 11.45 -4.58
C VAL A 96 -16.71 11.73 -5.60
N ARG A 97 -17.09 13.00 -5.71
CA ARG A 97 -17.98 13.46 -6.78
C ARG A 97 -17.12 13.86 -7.99
N SER A 98 -17.56 13.53 -9.20
CA SER A 98 -16.86 13.95 -10.41
C SER A 98 -16.72 15.47 -10.47
N GLY A 99 -15.50 15.96 -10.63
CA GLY A 99 -15.17 17.39 -10.60
C GLY A 99 -14.87 17.97 -9.20
N ASP A 100 -15.04 17.20 -8.12
CA ASP A 100 -14.64 17.59 -6.76
C ASP A 100 -13.63 16.57 -6.19
N ASN A 101 -12.50 17.05 -5.70
CA ASN A 101 -11.46 16.21 -5.11
C ASN A 101 -11.68 15.93 -3.61
N LYS A 102 -12.75 16.44 -3.01
CA LYS A 102 -13.06 16.22 -1.60
C LYS A 102 -13.76 14.86 -1.40
N PRO A 103 -13.15 13.93 -0.65
CA PRO A 103 -13.78 12.64 -0.37
C PRO A 103 -14.91 12.80 0.64
N VAL A 104 -16.09 12.30 0.28
CA VAL A 104 -17.26 12.23 1.19
C VAL A 104 -17.20 10.96 2.05
N LYS A 105 -16.50 9.92 1.58
CA LYS A 105 -16.27 8.68 2.32
C LYS A 105 -14.90 8.12 2.00
N GLN A 106 -14.27 7.45 2.96
CA GLN A 106 -13.01 6.75 2.74
C GLN A 106 -13.04 5.37 3.39
N ARG A 107 -12.38 4.40 2.76
CA ARG A 107 -12.14 3.06 3.31
C ARG A 107 -10.69 2.67 3.10
N THR A 108 -10.11 2.04 4.11
CA THR A 108 -8.71 1.61 4.07
C THR A 108 -8.65 0.09 4.14
N TYR A 109 -7.81 -0.49 3.31
CA TYR A 109 -7.58 -1.92 3.19
C TYR A 109 -6.07 -2.19 3.15
N VAL A 110 -5.72 -3.43 3.46
CA VAL A 110 -4.36 -3.95 3.37
C VAL A 110 -4.36 -5.16 2.45
N LEU A 111 -3.38 -5.27 1.56
CA LEU A 111 -3.17 -6.45 0.71
C LEU A 111 -2.73 -7.68 1.51
#